data_AF-A0A316KT31-F1
#
_entry.id   AF-A0A316KT31-F1
#
_cell.length_a   1.000
_cell.length_b   1.000
_cell.length_c   1.000
_cell.angle_alpha   90.00
_cell.angle_beta   90.00
_cell.angle_gamma   90.00
#
_symmetry.space_group_name_H-M   'P 1'
#
loop_
_entity.id
_entity.type
_entity.pdbx_description
1 polymer ?
#
loop_
_entity_poly.entity_id
_entity_poly.type
_entity_poly.pdbx_seq_one_letter_code
_entity_poly.pdbx_strand_id
1 'polypeptide(L)'
;MIKKAIFLVVFVLFGVTGFSQNFNFSLDYEVSYFLPKSNDTINIKVGNEGQYLYTDSKKVAESFKSSFRRFGSRDKDAMTTAKLFIDMSTSFMLMQMTIDDNIIWGHVDLTTFMNRGRPIDAPEEMTLVKKATTEIVQVNGKEYRVYEIAPNNKPDDVLYAAFDDSYDLNYNEHFEKLVSGAAGGMFKIDIPNGVLVYARDKKGNEIIRLLEVKENPLKGTVDLKFTLE
;
A
#
# COMPACT_ATOMS: atom_id res chain seq x y z
N MET A 1 36.15 26.21 37.18
CA MET A 1 36.04 25.95 35.73
C MET A 1 35.73 24.48 35.40
N ILE A 2 36.35 23.50 36.08
CA ILE A 2 36.22 22.05 35.79
C ILE A 2 34.77 21.52 35.84
N LYS A 3 33.92 21.99 36.78
CA LYS A 3 32.51 21.55 36.89
C LYS A 3 31.63 21.91 35.68
N LYS A 4 31.93 22.98 34.94
CA LYS A 4 31.16 23.38 33.74
C LYS A 4 31.53 22.54 32.51
N ALA A 5 32.78 22.05 32.44
CA ALA A 5 33.25 21.21 31.34
C ALA A 5 32.64 19.79 31.39
N ILE A 6 32.46 19.23 32.59
CA ILE A 6 31.86 17.90 32.77
C ILE A 6 30.38 17.90 32.33
N PHE A 7 29.64 18.97 32.60
CA PHE A 7 28.24 19.09 32.20
C PHE A 7 28.06 19.16 30.67
N LEU A 8 29.02 19.79 29.97
CA LEU A 8 29.03 19.87 28.51
C LEU A 8 29.33 18.50 27.86
N VAL A 9 30.23 17.72 28.46
CA VAL A 9 30.58 16.36 27.99
C VAL A 9 29.40 15.40 28.14
N VAL A 10 28.64 15.50 29.24
CA VAL A 10 27.43 14.68 29.43
C VAL A 10 26.36 15.04 28.40
N PHE A 11 26.14 16.32 28.09
CA PHE A 11 25.17 16.74 27.06
C PHE A 11 25.56 16.30 25.64
N VAL A 12 26.86 16.25 25.33
CA VAL A 12 27.37 15.76 24.04
C VAL A 12 27.25 14.23 23.93
N LEU A 13 27.43 13.49 25.03
CA LEU A 13 27.31 12.03 25.04
C LEU A 13 25.86 11.53 24.92
N PHE A 14 24.87 12.30 25.36
CA PHE A 14 23.45 11.96 25.18
C PHE A 14 22.85 12.49 23.87
N GLY A 15 23.58 13.31 23.10
CA GLY A 15 23.08 13.94 21.87
C GLY A 15 23.10 13.08 20.61
N VAL A 16 23.57 11.82 20.68
CA VAL A 16 23.84 11.00 19.48
C VAL A 16 23.11 9.66 19.44
N THR A 17 22.13 9.43 20.31
CA THR A 17 21.19 8.31 20.09
C THR A 17 20.19 8.71 19.00
N GLY A 18 20.68 8.81 17.77
CA GLY A 18 19.83 8.80 16.59
C GLY A 18 19.13 7.45 16.59
N PHE A 19 17.85 7.44 16.95
CA PHE A 19 17.00 6.27 16.79
C PHE A 19 16.87 6.01 15.29
N SER A 20 17.74 5.18 14.73
CA SER A 20 17.44 4.51 13.46
C SER A 20 16.32 3.53 13.77
N GLN A 21 15.10 3.86 13.38
CA GLN A 21 14.01 2.89 13.42
C GLN A 21 14.31 1.87 12.32
N ASN A 22 14.93 0.78 12.71
CA ASN A 22 15.26 -0.34 11.84
C ASN A 22 14.06 -1.28 11.82
N PHE A 23 13.40 -1.39 10.68
CA PHE A 23 12.26 -2.29 10.49
C PHE A 23 12.73 -3.51 9.72
N ASN A 24 12.74 -4.66 10.39
CA ASN A 24 13.00 -5.92 9.71
C ASN A 24 11.74 -6.34 8.95
N PHE A 25 11.90 -6.71 7.69
CA PHE A 25 10.81 -7.18 6.86
C PHE A 25 11.21 -8.45 6.09
N SER A 26 10.21 -9.22 5.69
CA SER A 26 10.29 -10.26 4.68
C SER A 26 9.25 -9.94 3.64
N LEU A 27 9.65 -9.79 2.38
CA LEU A 27 8.77 -9.73 1.22
C LEU A 27 8.91 -11.08 0.53
N ASP A 28 7.84 -11.84 0.43
CA ASP A 28 7.89 -13.26 0.08
C ASP A 28 7.78 -13.45 -1.45
N TYR A 29 7.03 -12.58 -2.13
CA TYR A 29 6.87 -12.60 -3.58
C TYR A 29 6.61 -11.21 -4.15
N GLU A 30 6.74 -11.09 -5.48
CA GLU A 30 6.40 -9.91 -6.26
C GLU A 30 5.25 -10.22 -7.22
N VAL A 31 4.24 -9.36 -7.20
CA VAL A 31 3.07 -9.44 -8.09
C VAL A 31 3.14 -8.32 -9.12
N SER A 32 3.07 -8.68 -10.39
CA SER A 32 3.04 -7.74 -11.50
C SER A 32 1.64 -7.66 -12.10
N TYR A 33 1.12 -6.45 -12.21
CA TYR A 33 -0.23 -6.18 -12.72
C TYR A 33 -0.21 -5.27 -13.93
N PHE A 34 -1.05 -5.58 -14.91
CA PHE A 34 -1.38 -4.68 -16.01
C PHE A 34 -2.59 -3.82 -15.66
N LEU A 35 -2.52 -2.53 -15.98
CA LEU A 35 -3.58 -1.54 -15.83
C LEU A 35 -4.05 -1.10 -17.23
N PRO A 36 -5.14 -1.67 -17.78
CA PRO A 36 -5.55 -1.42 -19.16
C PRO A 36 -5.85 0.05 -19.46
N LYS A 37 -6.47 0.75 -18.51
CA LYS A 37 -6.88 2.16 -18.69
C LYS A 37 -5.70 3.10 -18.91
N SER A 38 -4.55 2.82 -18.30
CA SER A 38 -3.32 3.60 -18.46
C SER A 38 -2.30 2.94 -19.38
N ASN A 39 -2.56 1.71 -19.82
CA ASN A 39 -1.60 0.86 -20.54
C ASN A 39 -0.24 0.78 -19.81
N ASP A 40 -0.30 0.49 -18.51
CA ASP A 40 0.87 0.52 -17.61
C ASP A 40 0.99 -0.78 -16.81
N THR A 41 2.16 -1.02 -16.22
CA THR A 41 2.43 -2.15 -15.33
C THR A 41 2.84 -1.65 -13.95
N ILE A 42 2.27 -2.23 -12.90
CA ILE A 42 2.66 -1.98 -11.52
C ILE A 42 3.21 -3.26 -10.90
N ASN A 43 4.30 -3.13 -10.14
CA ASN A 43 4.87 -4.22 -9.37
C ASN A 43 4.67 -3.95 -7.89
N ILE A 44 4.20 -4.95 -7.17
CA ILE A 44 3.97 -4.91 -5.73
C ILE A 44 4.64 -6.12 -5.12
N LYS A 45 5.65 -5.89 -4.29
CA LYS A 45 6.19 -6.93 -3.43
C LYS A 45 5.32 -7.06 -2.20
N VAL A 46 5.00 -8.29 -1.84
CA VAL A 46 4.08 -8.64 -0.76
C VAL A 46 4.85 -9.47 0.25
N GLY A 47 4.65 -9.19 1.52
CA GLY A 47 5.31 -9.88 2.61
C GLY A 47 4.40 -10.12 3.80
N ASN A 48 4.63 -11.24 4.49
CA ASN A 48 3.91 -11.65 5.69
C ASN A 48 2.39 -11.56 5.50
N GLU A 49 1.85 -12.38 4.58
CA GLU A 49 0.41 -12.45 4.28
C GLU A 49 -0.21 -11.12 3.81
N GLY A 50 0.60 -10.16 3.35
CA GLY A 50 0.13 -8.85 2.93
C GLY A 50 0.15 -7.78 4.03
N GLN A 51 0.73 -8.07 5.19
CA GLN A 51 1.06 -7.03 6.17
C GLN A 51 2.03 -6.01 5.57
N TYR A 52 3.03 -6.46 4.82
CA TYR A 52 4.03 -5.61 4.19
C TYR A 52 3.80 -5.50 2.69
N LEU A 53 3.71 -4.27 2.19
CA LEU A 53 3.65 -3.99 0.76
C LEU A 53 4.80 -3.07 0.37
N TYR A 54 5.48 -3.39 -0.71
CA TYR A 54 6.49 -2.53 -1.30
C TYR A 54 6.23 -2.28 -2.79
N THR A 55 6.39 -1.04 -3.23
CA THR A 55 6.34 -0.69 -4.64
C THR A 55 7.27 0.48 -4.95
N ASP A 56 7.87 0.44 -6.12
CA ASP A 56 8.60 1.55 -6.73
C ASP A 56 7.92 2.07 -8.00
N SER A 57 6.63 1.74 -8.16
CA SER A 57 5.83 2.14 -9.33
C SER A 57 5.79 3.66 -9.46
N LYS A 58 6.24 4.15 -10.64
CA LYS A 58 6.12 5.55 -11.02
C LYS A 58 4.68 6.03 -10.96
N LYS A 59 3.72 5.19 -11.35
CA LYS A 59 2.29 5.53 -11.33
C LYS A 59 1.77 5.75 -9.92
N VAL A 60 2.18 4.89 -8.98
CA VAL A 60 1.84 5.07 -7.57
C VAL A 60 2.51 6.35 -7.05
N ALA A 61 3.78 6.58 -7.38
CA ALA A 61 4.49 7.81 -7.02
C ALA A 61 3.77 9.08 -7.54
N GLU A 62 3.31 9.08 -8.78
CA GLU A 62 2.55 10.18 -9.40
C GLU A 62 1.24 10.49 -8.64
N SER A 63 0.56 9.49 -8.09
CA SER A 63 -0.66 9.69 -7.30
C SER A 63 -0.41 10.51 -6.02
N PHE A 64 0.80 10.47 -5.48
CA PHE A 64 1.21 11.25 -4.32
C PHE A 64 1.81 12.62 -4.67
N LYS A 65 2.05 12.92 -5.96
CA LYS A 65 2.73 14.14 -6.42
C LYS A 65 2.07 15.42 -5.89
N SER A 66 0.73 15.47 -5.86
CA SER A 66 -0.02 16.63 -5.35
C SER A 66 0.19 16.84 -3.85
N SER A 67 0.22 15.76 -3.07
CA SER A 67 0.44 15.78 -1.61
C SER A 67 1.83 16.29 -1.23
N PHE A 68 2.83 16.03 -2.07
CA PHE A 68 4.23 16.41 -1.80
C PHE A 68 4.73 17.59 -2.65
N ARG A 69 3.86 18.23 -3.45
CA ARG A 69 4.24 19.38 -4.29
C ARG A 69 4.88 20.54 -3.52
N ARG A 70 4.55 20.70 -2.23
CA ARG A 70 5.16 21.72 -1.35
C ARG A 70 6.64 21.46 -1.01
N PHE A 71 7.11 20.24 -1.21
CA PHE A 71 8.48 19.81 -0.91
C PHE A 71 9.34 19.61 -2.16
N GLY A 72 8.75 19.74 -3.35
CA GLY A 72 9.42 19.54 -4.64
C GLY A 72 9.34 20.77 -5.54
N SER A 73 9.73 20.58 -6.81
CA SER A 73 9.63 21.61 -7.83
C SER A 73 8.18 22.06 -8.06
N ARG A 74 8.00 23.35 -8.35
CA ARG A 74 6.69 23.89 -8.79
C ARG A 74 6.32 23.42 -10.19
N ASP A 75 7.28 22.86 -10.91
CA ASP A 75 7.11 22.29 -12.24
C ASP A 75 6.13 21.10 -12.20
N LYS A 76 5.17 21.13 -13.12
CA LYS A 76 4.19 20.07 -13.29
C LYS A 76 4.80 18.85 -13.97
N ASP A 77 5.91 19.02 -14.68
CA ASP A 77 6.58 17.98 -15.46
C ASP A 77 7.77 17.36 -14.72
N ALA A 78 8.03 17.79 -13.47
CA ALA A 78 9.09 17.25 -12.62
C ALA A 78 9.03 15.72 -12.56
N MET A 79 10.16 15.07 -12.81
CA MET A 79 10.28 13.61 -12.74
C MET A 79 10.06 13.18 -11.29
N THR A 80 9.17 12.22 -11.07
CA THR A 80 8.86 11.71 -9.74
C THR A 80 9.06 10.21 -9.70
N THR A 81 9.96 9.75 -8.84
CA THR A 81 10.08 8.35 -8.47
C THR A 81 9.82 8.23 -6.98
N ALA A 82 9.18 7.15 -6.55
CA ALA A 82 9.05 6.86 -5.14
C ALA A 82 9.38 5.39 -4.88
N LYS A 83 10.00 5.10 -3.74
CA LYS A 83 10.00 3.80 -3.10
C LYS A 83 9.05 3.90 -1.92
N LEU A 84 8.03 3.06 -1.91
CA LEU A 84 7.01 3.04 -0.87
C LEU A 84 7.07 1.68 -0.20
N PHE A 85 7.20 1.68 1.13
CA PHE A 85 7.04 0.51 1.96
C PHE A 85 5.92 0.78 2.95
N ILE A 86 4.90 -0.06 2.96
CA ILE A 86 3.69 0.12 3.75
C ILE A 86 3.60 -1.05 4.73
N ASP A 87 3.46 -0.73 6.01
CA ASP A 87 3.01 -1.65 7.04
C ASP A 87 1.50 -1.43 7.24
N MET A 88 0.73 -2.40 6.75
CA MET A 88 -0.72 -2.39 6.76
C MET A 88 -1.28 -2.57 8.17
N SER A 89 -0.55 -3.25 9.07
CA SER A 89 -1.00 -3.49 10.45
C SER A 89 -0.98 -2.20 11.29
N THR A 90 0.06 -1.38 11.08
CA THR A 90 0.26 -0.12 11.81
C THR A 90 -0.22 1.10 11.03
N SER A 91 -0.64 0.94 9.77
CA SER A 91 -0.97 2.02 8.85
C SER A 91 0.20 3.02 8.66
N PHE A 92 1.44 2.53 8.74
CA PHE A 92 2.62 3.37 8.50
C PHE A 92 3.16 3.14 7.10
N MET A 93 3.64 4.22 6.50
CA MET A 93 4.34 4.19 5.23
C MET A 93 5.70 4.83 5.40
N LEU A 94 6.74 4.05 5.10
CA LEU A 94 8.04 4.59 4.78
C LEU A 94 8.02 4.98 3.31
N MET A 95 8.60 6.13 3.00
CA MET A 95 8.65 6.67 1.65
C MET A 95 10.01 7.30 1.40
N GLN A 96 10.62 6.97 0.27
CA GLN A 96 11.66 7.77 -0.36
C GLN A 96 11.11 8.29 -1.68
N MET A 97 10.92 9.60 -1.79
CA MET A 97 10.47 10.25 -3.01
C MET A 97 11.61 11.09 -3.59
N THR A 98 11.79 11.04 -4.90
CA THR A 98 12.71 11.90 -5.64
C THR A 98 11.91 12.79 -6.55
N ILE A 99 12.07 14.10 -6.40
CA ILE A 99 11.45 15.13 -7.25
C ILE A 99 12.57 16.00 -7.79
N ASP A 100 12.89 15.82 -9.07
CA ASP A 100 14.09 16.36 -9.71
C ASP A 100 15.35 16.02 -8.87
N ASP A 101 16.11 17.02 -8.42
CA ASP A 101 17.33 16.81 -7.61
C ASP A 101 17.07 16.64 -6.10
N ASN A 102 15.80 16.70 -5.66
CA ASN A 102 15.46 16.63 -4.24
C ASN A 102 15.05 15.21 -3.85
N ILE A 103 15.66 14.69 -2.78
CA ILE A 103 15.25 13.44 -2.15
C ILE A 103 14.55 13.74 -0.83
N ILE A 104 13.34 13.23 -0.70
CA ILE A 104 12.49 13.35 0.49
C ILE A 104 12.35 11.96 1.08
N TRP A 105 12.74 11.83 2.34
CA TRP A 105 12.45 10.64 3.14
C TRP A 105 11.33 10.96 4.12
N GLY A 106 10.37 10.05 4.25
CA GLY A 106 9.23 10.20 5.14
C GLY A 106 8.90 8.91 5.85
N HIS A 107 8.66 9.00 7.15
CA HIS A 107 7.91 8.01 7.89
C HIS A 107 6.55 8.64 8.19
N VAL A 108 5.51 8.14 7.54
CA VAL A 108 4.22 8.80 7.47
C VAL A 108 3.13 7.88 8.00
N ASP A 109 2.36 8.41 8.96
CA ASP A 109 1.10 7.82 9.36
C ASP A 109 0.07 8.00 8.25
N LEU A 110 -0.33 6.90 7.59
CA LEU A 110 -1.30 6.93 6.51
C LEU A 110 -2.66 7.46 6.98
N THR A 111 -2.99 7.35 8.27
CA THR A 111 -4.22 7.93 8.84
C THR A 111 -4.28 9.45 8.74
N THR A 112 -3.14 10.11 8.51
CA THR A 112 -3.08 11.55 8.26
C THR A 112 -3.62 11.95 6.89
N PHE A 113 -3.55 11.06 5.90
CA PHE A 113 -4.13 11.29 4.57
C PHE A 113 -5.57 10.78 4.43
N MET A 114 -6.01 9.98 5.40
CA MET A 114 -7.35 9.44 5.43
C MET A 114 -8.36 10.50 5.87
N ASN A 115 -9.55 10.52 5.25
CA ASN A 115 -10.57 11.55 5.51
C ASN A 115 -10.99 11.53 6.98
N ARG A 116 -10.47 12.46 7.79
CA ARG A 116 -10.85 12.68 9.21
C ARG A 116 -12.26 13.27 9.39
N GLY A 117 -13.12 13.09 8.39
CA GLY A 117 -14.28 13.94 8.13
C GLY A 117 -15.63 13.42 8.62
N ARG A 118 -15.70 12.29 9.34
CA ARG A 118 -16.98 11.85 9.92
C ARG A 118 -16.87 11.73 11.44
N PRO A 119 -17.79 12.36 12.20
CA PRO A 119 -17.87 12.20 13.64
C PRO A 119 -18.01 10.73 14.02
N ILE A 120 -17.63 10.41 15.26
CA ILE A 120 -17.75 9.09 15.92
C ILE A 120 -19.21 8.56 15.93
N ASP A 121 -20.19 9.41 15.60
CA ASP A 121 -21.61 9.07 15.48
C ASP A 121 -22.07 8.73 14.04
N ALA A 122 -21.15 8.42 13.12
CA ALA A 122 -21.53 7.99 11.77
C ALA A 122 -22.17 6.57 11.80
N PRO A 123 -23.39 6.40 11.25
CA PRO A 123 -24.15 5.17 11.38
C PRO A 123 -23.63 4.09 10.44
N GLU A 124 -23.54 2.87 10.98
CA GLU A 124 -23.30 1.57 10.35
C GLU A 124 -21.87 1.28 9.83
N GLU A 125 -21.24 0.29 10.46
CA GLU A 125 -20.06 -0.42 9.96
C GLU A 125 -20.35 -0.93 8.54
N MET A 126 -19.66 -0.37 7.54
CA MET A 126 -19.84 -0.78 6.15
C MET A 126 -19.01 -2.04 5.93
N THR A 127 -19.60 -3.09 5.37
CA THR A 127 -18.84 -4.32 5.07
C THR A 127 -18.75 -4.48 3.56
N LEU A 128 -17.53 -4.63 3.03
CA LEU A 128 -17.34 -5.15 1.68
C LEU A 128 -17.63 -6.64 1.70
N VAL A 129 -18.69 -7.06 1.02
CA VAL A 129 -19.12 -8.46 0.99
C VAL A 129 -18.85 -9.08 -0.36
N LYS A 130 -18.42 -10.33 -0.34
CA LYS A 130 -18.25 -11.17 -1.54
C LYS A 130 -19.47 -12.05 -1.79
N LYS A 131 -19.76 -12.26 -3.07
CA LYS A 131 -20.72 -13.27 -3.53
C LYS A 131 -20.13 -14.02 -4.72
N ALA A 132 -20.02 -15.33 -4.59
CA ALA A 132 -19.51 -16.17 -5.66
C ALA A 132 -20.46 -16.13 -6.87
N THR A 133 -19.90 -16.02 -8.07
CA THR A 133 -20.64 -16.12 -9.33
C THR A 133 -20.38 -17.47 -10.00
N THR A 134 -21.11 -17.75 -11.08
CA THR A 134 -20.83 -18.87 -11.98
C THR A 134 -19.81 -18.52 -13.07
N GLU A 135 -19.37 -17.27 -13.16
CA GLU A 135 -18.41 -16.81 -14.15
C GLU A 135 -17.00 -17.31 -13.80
N ILE A 136 -16.30 -17.80 -14.83
CA ILE A 136 -14.91 -18.21 -14.79
C ILE A 136 -14.13 -17.33 -15.74
N VAL A 137 -13.01 -16.79 -15.28
CA VAL A 137 -12.05 -16.06 -16.11
C VAL A 137 -10.78 -16.90 -16.25
N GLN A 138 -10.18 -16.86 -17.44
CA GLN A 138 -8.88 -17.49 -17.68
C GLN A 138 -7.79 -16.42 -17.69
N VAL A 139 -6.81 -16.55 -16.80
CA VAL A 139 -5.63 -15.68 -16.75
C VAL A 139 -4.40 -16.56 -16.69
N ASN A 140 -3.44 -16.30 -17.57
CA ASN A 140 -2.20 -17.09 -17.69
C ASN A 140 -2.43 -18.61 -17.82
N GLY A 141 -3.49 -19.00 -18.52
CA GLY A 141 -3.83 -20.40 -18.75
C GLY A 141 -4.55 -21.09 -17.57
N LYS A 142 -4.67 -20.44 -16.41
CA LYS A 142 -5.41 -20.94 -15.24
C LYS A 142 -6.81 -20.35 -15.18
N GLU A 143 -7.76 -21.13 -14.67
CA GLU A 143 -9.16 -20.74 -14.50
C GLU A 143 -9.41 -20.26 -13.07
N TYR A 144 -10.11 -19.13 -12.94
CA TYR A 144 -10.43 -18.53 -11.65
C TYR A 144 -11.90 -18.16 -11.58
N ARG A 145 -12.53 -18.43 -10.44
CA ARG A 145 -13.92 -18.02 -10.19
C ARG A 145 -13.99 -16.52 -9.93
N VAL A 146 -14.95 -15.88 -10.57
CA VAL A 146 -15.25 -14.46 -10.36
C VAL A 146 -16.21 -14.31 -9.18
N TYR A 147 -15.96 -13.31 -8.35
CA TYR A 147 -16.78 -12.89 -7.23
C TYR A 147 -17.33 -11.49 -7.50
N GLU A 148 -18.60 -11.29 -7.17
CA GLU A 148 -19.18 -9.96 -6.98
C GLU A 148 -18.71 -9.43 -5.62
N ILE A 149 -18.11 -8.25 -5.61
CA ILE A 149 -17.68 -7.54 -4.40
C ILE A 149 -18.41 -6.20 -4.38
N ALA A 150 -19.18 -5.95 -3.32
CA ALA A 150 -19.89 -4.70 -3.15
C ALA A 150 -20.00 -4.34 -1.67
N PRO A 151 -20.14 -3.05 -1.32
CA PRO A 151 -20.56 -2.66 0.01
C PRO A 151 -21.96 -3.19 0.31
N ASN A 152 -22.18 -3.74 1.51
CA ASN A 152 -23.47 -4.26 1.96
C ASN A 152 -24.63 -3.24 1.85
N ASN A 153 -24.35 -1.95 2.06
CA ASN A 153 -25.33 -0.86 1.98
C ASN A 153 -25.44 -0.22 0.57
N LYS A 154 -24.60 -0.63 -0.38
CA LYS A 154 -24.61 -0.17 -1.77
C LYS A 154 -24.37 -1.36 -2.71
N PRO A 155 -25.29 -2.34 -2.74
CA PRO A 155 -25.12 -3.56 -3.52
C PRO A 155 -25.04 -3.30 -5.04
N ASP A 156 -25.44 -2.13 -5.53
CA ASP A 156 -25.33 -1.74 -6.95
C ASP A 156 -23.94 -1.22 -7.35
N ASP A 157 -23.06 -0.98 -6.37
CA ASP A 157 -21.68 -0.53 -6.58
C ASP A 157 -20.74 -1.74 -6.63
N VAL A 158 -20.99 -2.61 -7.61
CA VAL A 158 -20.33 -3.92 -7.76
C VAL A 158 -19.00 -3.79 -8.52
N LEU A 159 -17.99 -4.43 -7.95
CA LEU A 159 -16.74 -4.83 -8.60
C LEU A 159 -16.78 -6.35 -8.83
N TYR A 160 -16.38 -6.81 -10.01
CA TYR A 160 -16.19 -8.23 -10.27
C TYR A 160 -14.71 -8.55 -10.19
N ALA A 161 -14.31 -9.51 -9.34
CA ALA A 161 -12.91 -9.82 -9.11
C ALA A 161 -12.65 -11.33 -8.97
N ALA A 162 -11.46 -11.78 -9.36
CA ALA A 162 -11.01 -13.16 -9.21
C ALA A 162 -9.67 -13.19 -8.45
N PHE A 163 -9.40 -14.26 -7.71
CA PHE A 163 -8.26 -14.38 -6.80
C PHE A 163 -7.57 -15.73 -6.96
N ASP A 164 -6.25 -15.75 -6.77
CA ASP A 164 -5.42 -16.95 -6.71
C ASP A 164 -5.11 -17.26 -5.24
N ASP A 165 -5.79 -18.26 -4.69
CA ASP A 165 -5.70 -18.69 -3.30
C ASP A 165 -4.45 -19.52 -2.98
N SER A 166 -3.59 -19.79 -3.98
CA SER A 166 -2.29 -20.41 -3.75
C SER A 166 -1.29 -19.46 -3.06
N TYR A 167 -1.60 -18.17 -2.98
CA TYR A 167 -0.81 -17.16 -2.27
C TYR A 167 -1.54 -16.70 -1.00
N ASP A 168 -0.78 -16.35 0.02
CA ASP A 168 -1.24 -16.11 1.39
C ASP A 168 -1.75 -14.68 1.66
N LEU A 169 -2.11 -13.92 0.61
CA LEU A 169 -2.50 -12.53 0.78
C LEU A 169 -3.85 -12.38 1.50
N ASN A 170 -3.82 -11.88 2.73
CA ASN A 170 -4.96 -11.78 3.64
C ASN A 170 -5.50 -10.34 3.71
N TYR A 171 -6.45 -10.03 2.82
CA TYR A 171 -7.09 -8.71 2.80
C TYR A 171 -7.88 -8.43 4.07
N ASN A 172 -8.55 -9.45 4.61
CA ASN A 172 -9.49 -9.31 5.71
C ASN A 172 -8.78 -8.94 7.03
N GLU A 173 -7.51 -9.30 7.18
CA GLU A 173 -6.72 -8.97 8.38
C GLU A 173 -6.01 -7.62 8.28
N HIS A 174 -5.42 -7.32 7.12
CA HIS A 174 -4.47 -6.20 7.03
C HIS A 174 -5.04 -4.95 6.36
N PHE A 175 -6.10 -5.05 5.54
CA PHE A 175 -6.50 -3.92 4.68
C PHE A 175 -7.62 -3.06 5.25
N GLU A 176 -8.30 -3.49 6.32
CA GLU A 176 -9.49 -2.82 6.86
C GLU A 176 -9.21 -1.36 7.20
N LYS A 177 -8.11 -1.07 7.90
CA LYS A 177 -7.76 0.30 8.30
C LYS A 177 -7.51 1.22 7.11
N LEU A 178 -6.81 0.71 6.08
CA LEU A 178 -6.51 1.48 4.89
C LEU A 178 -7.79 1.78 4.09
N VAL A 179 -8.62 0.75 3.87
CA VAL A 179 -9.89 0.90 3.15
C VAL A 179 -10.82 1.83 3.91
N SER A 180 -10.92 1.66 5.24
CA SER A 180 -11.72 2.51 6.12
C SER A 180 -11.39 3.98 5.94
N GLY A 181 -10.11 4.34 6.05
CA GLY A 181 -9.75 5.74 5.99
C GLY A 181 -9.70 6.30 4.57
N ALA A 182 -9.51 5.48 3.53
CA ALA A 182 -9.70 5.89 2.13
C ALA A 182 -11.18 6.21 1.83
N ALA A 183 -12.10 5.39 2.34
CA ALA A 183 -13.53 5.54 2.13
C ALA A 183 -14.21 6.52 3.10
N GLY A 184 -13.53 6.92 4.18
CA GLY A 184 -14.01 7.91 5.15
C GLY A 184 -15.07 7.37 6.12
N GLY A 185 -14.95 6.10 6.52
CA GLY A 185 -15.82 5.42 7.49
C GLY A 185 -15.18 4.13 8.00
N MET A 186 -15.78 3.47 9.00
CA MET A 186 -15.30 2.14 9.41
C MET A 186 -15.76 1.10 8.39
N PHE A 187 -14.79 0.39 7.81
CA PHE A 187 -15.00 -0.68 6.84
C PHE A 187 -14.47 -2.00 7.37
N LYS A 188 -15.33 -3.01 7.30
CA LYS A 188 -14.93 -4.41 7.41
C LYS A 188 -14.75 -5.00 6.02
N ILE A 189 -13.75 -5.86 5.85
CA ILE A 189 -13.50 -6.52 4.57
C ILE A 189 -13.87 -7.99 4.71
N ASP A 190 -14.69 -8.48 3.78
CA ASP A 190 -14.99 -9.89 3.59
C ASP A 190 -14.88 -10.24 2.10
N ILE A 191 -13.63 -10.38 1.63
CA ILE A 191 -13.30 -10.79 0.26
C ILE A 191 -12.46 -12.08 0.28
N PRO A 192 -12.29 -12.78 -0.85
CA PRO A 192 -11.41 -13.96 -0.89
C PRO A 192 -9.97 -13.55 -0.55
N ASN A 193 -9.27 -14.38 0.23
CA ASN A 193 -7.82 -14.27 0.37
C ASN A 193 -7.15 -14.78 -0.91
N GLY A 194 -5.91 -14.34 -1.13
CA GLY A 194 -5.15 -14.67 -2.32
C GLY A 194 -4.76 -13.45 -3.14
N VAL A 195 -3.86 -13.64 -4.09
CA VAL A 195 -3.46 -12.56 -5.01
C VAL A 195 -4.65 -12.24 -5.92
N LEU A 196 -5.00 -10.95 -6.04
CA LEU A 196 -5.96 -10.49 -7.05
C LEU A 196 -5.45 -10.89 -8.44
N VAL A 197 -6.27 -11.56 -9.23
CA VAL A 197 -5.89 -12.02 -10.58
C VAL A 197 -6.49 -11.14 -11.65
N TYR A 198 -7.69 -10.63 -11.38
CA TYR A 198 -8.49 -9.92 -12.35
C TYR A 198 -9.52 -9.06 -11.62
N ALA A 199 -9.77 -7.84 -12.10
CA ALA A 199 -10.95 -7.10 -11.71
C ALA A 199 -11.55 -6.30 -12.88
N ARG A 200 -12.88 -6.19 -12.90
CA ARG A 200 -13.65 -5.37 -13.85
C ARG A 200 -14.78 -4.63 -13.16
N ASP A 201 -15.13 -3.46 -13.69
CA ASP A 201 -16.30 -2.72 -13.22
C ASP A 201 -17.62 -3.38 -13.67
N LYS A 202 -18.75 -2.88 -13.15
CA LYS A 202 -20.09 -3.33 -13.53
C LYS A 202 -20.45 -3.17 -15.01
N LYS A 203 -19.71 -2.34 -15.76
CA LYS A 203 -19.90 -2.15 -17.21
C LYS A 203 -19.06 -3.12 -18.03
N GLY A 204 -18.24 -3.95 -17.38
CA GLY A 204 -17.34 -4.89 -18.03
C GLY A 204 -15.99 -4.30 -18.41
N ASN A 205 -15.67 -3.07 -17.99
CA ASN A 205 -14.35 -2.50 -18.23
C ASN A 205 -13.34 -3.11 -17.26
N GLU A 206 -12.29 -3.70 -17.81
CA GLU A 206 -11.20 -4.24 -17.03
C GLU A 206 -10.43 -3.12 -16.32
N ILE A 207 -10.21 -3.32 -15.02
CA ILE A 207 -9.50 -2.39 -14.14
C ILE A 207 -8.05 -2.84 -13.96
N ILE A 208 -7.85 -4.14 -13.76
CA ILE A 208 -6.54 -4.72 -13.47
C ILE A 208 -6.50 -6.20 -13.85
N ARG A 209 -5.33 -6.67 -14.27
CA ARG A 209 -5.07 -8.07 -14.59
C ARG A 209 -3.68 -8.47 -14.14
N LEU A 210 -3.56 -9.65 -13.54
CA LEU A 210 -2.29 -10.26 -13.18
C LEU A 210 -1.50 -10.62 -14.43
N LEU A 211 -0.23 -10.23 -14.45
CA LEU A 211 0.74 -10.64 -15.46
C LEU A 211 1.56 -11.81 -14.98
N GLU A 212 2.11 -11.72 -13.77
CA GLU A 212 2.94 -12.76 -13.18
C GLU A 212 3.07 -12.59 -11.67
N VAL A 213 3.44 -13.68 -11.01
CA VAL A 213 3.92 -13.69 -9.62
C VAL A 213 5.31 -14.31 -9.60
N LYS A 214 6.26 -13.66 -8.94
CA LYS A 214 7.63 -14.13 -8.79
C LYS A 214 7.94 -14.38 -7.32
N GLU A 215 8.24 -15.62 -6.98
CA GLU A 215 8.72 -16.01 -5.64
C GLU A 215 10.21 -15.68 -5.51
N ASN A 216 10.52 -14.41 -5.29
CA ASN A 216 11.87 -13.93 -5.04
C ASN A 216 11.91 -13.28 -3.65
N PRO A 217 11.99 -14.09 -2.58
CA PRO A 217 11.89 -13.56 -1.24
C PRO A 217 13.04 -12.60 -0.96
N LEU A 218 12.69 -11.40 -0.51
CA LEU A 218 13.61 -10.34 -0.11
C LEU A 218 13.43 -10.11 1.38
N LYS A 219 14.47 -10.41 2.14
CA LYS A 219 14.58 -10.02 3.54
C LYS A 219 15.51 -8.85 3.65
N GLY A 220 15.23 -7.96 4.59
CA GLY A 220 16.14 -6.86 4.87
C GLY A 220 15.70 -6.05 6.06
N THR A 221 16.49 -5.04 6.36
CA THR A 221 16.16 -4.00 7.33
C THR A 221 15.93 -2.72 6.57
N VAL A 222 14.71 -2.19 6.58
CA VAL A 222 14.45 -0.86 6.03
C VAL A 222 14.66 0.16 7.15
N ASP A 223 15.61 1.06 6.94
CA ASP A 223 15.76 2.28 7.72
C ASP A 223 15.08 3.46 6.99
N LEU A 224 15.08 4.64 7.62
CA LEU A 224 14.56 5.86 7.00
C LEU A 224 15.22 6.20 5.64
N LYS A 225 16.39 5.62 5.32
CA LYS A 225 17.12 5.83 4.07
C LYS A 225 16.83 4.77 3.01
N PHE A 226 15.94 3.80 3.26
CA PHE A 226 15.63 2.71 2.33
C PHE A 226 16.87 1.90 1.91
N THR A 227 17.79 1.70 2.84
CA THR A 227 18.88 0.75 2.60
C THR A 227 18.27 -0.65 2.60
N LEU A 228 18.36 -1.38 1.49
CA LEU A 228 17.99 -2.79 1.41
C LEU A 228 19.29 -3.58 1.57
N GLU A 229 19.57 -4.04 2.77
CA GLU A 229 20.68 -4.97 3.06
C GLU A 229 20.20 -6.42 3.07
#